data_AF-A0A1I2W256-F1
#
_entry.id   AF-A0A1I2W256-F1
#
_cell.length_a   1.000
_cell.length_b   1.000
_cell.length_c   1.000
_cell.angle_alpha   90.00
_cell.angle_beta   90.00
_cell.angle_gamma   90.00
#
_symmetry.space_group_name_H-M   'P 1'
#
loop_
_entity.id
_entity.type
_entity.pdbx_description
1 polymer ?
#
loop_
_entity_poly.entity_id
_entity_poly.type
_entity_poly.pdbx_seq_one_letter_code
_entity_poly.pdbx_strand_id
1 'polypeptide(L)'
;MKPTGLHILLTYQCTFECDHCFVWGSPRQSGTLSLKQLREILRQAEAVGSIEWIYFEGGEPFLFYPVLLEAAREVAAAGFRVGIVTNGYWATSLEDALEWLRPFAGLVGDLSVSSDLYHYNEVVSFQMKNATRAAERLGLPVGTISIAQPESPQQTCPDGQSTAALEAVASSESRIMYRGRATEKLAKQVAWRVWTEFGECPHEDLREPGRIHLDPLGNLHVCQGISIGNLFRRTLKEICAHYCPDDHPVVGPLLNGGPVGLVERYALPHGNTYADACHLCYTARLALRERFPETLVPDQMYGII
;
A
#
# COMPACT_ATOMS: atom_id res chain seq x y z
N MET A 1 2.38 -3.51 20.17
CA MET A 1 1.38 -3.90 19.14
C MET A 1 1.49 -5.39 18.80
N LYS A 2 0.45 -5.96 18.17
CA LYS A 2 0.38 -7.36 17.72
C LYS A 2 -0.24 -7.42 16.32
N PRO A 3 0.50 -7.03 15.26
CA PRO A 3 -0.02 -7.11 13.90
C PRO A 3 -0.26 -8.57 13.50
N THR A 4 -1.26 -8.79 12.65
CA THR A 4 -1.54 -10.08 12.02
C THR A 4 -1.08 -10.12 10.57
N GLY A 5 -0.84 -8.96 9.95
CA GLY A 5 -0.31 -8.85 8.59
C GLY A 5 1.04 -8.12 8.50
N LEU A 6 1.96 -8.66 7.70
CA LEU A 6 3.19 -8.00 7.27
C LEU A 6 3.15 -7.79 5.75
N HIS A 7 3.04 -6.54 5.32
CA HIS A 7 2.94 -6.17 3.90
C HIS A 7 4.32 -5.71 3.41
N ILE A 8 4.97 -6.53 2.61
CA ILE A 8 6.32 -6.31 2.14
C ILE A 8 6.27 -5.64 0.77
N LEU A 9 6.78 -4.42 0.69
CA LEU A 9 7.12 -3.79 -0.57
C LEU A 9 8.38 -4.48 -1.08
N LEU A 10 8.22 -5.45 -2.00
CA LEU A 10 9.35 -6.23 -2.54
C LEU A 10 10.34 -5.31 -3.27
N THR A 11 9.82 -4.30 -3.95
CA THR A 11 10.58 -3.29 -4.66
C THR A 11 9.87 -1.93 -4.60
N TYR A 12 10.54 -0.85 -4.95
CA TYR A 12 9.89 0.41 -5.36
C TYR A 12 9.72 0.52 -6.88
N GLN A 13 10.40 -0.32 -7.66
CA GLN A 13 10.36 -0.27 -9.13
C GLN A 13 9.03 -0.79 -9.65
N CYS A 14 8.37 -0.03 -10.53
CA CYS A 14 7.10 -0.41 -11.15
C CYS A 14 7.16 -0.20 -12.66
N THR A 15 6.35 -0.92 -13.43
CA THR A 15 6.15 -0.63 -14.86
C THR A 15 5.37 0.67 -15.08
N PHE A 16 4.60 1.10 -14.08
CA PHE A 16 3.73 2.28 -14.13
C PHE A 16 4.21 3.39 -13.19
N GLU A 17 3.72 4.59 -13.46
CA GLU A 17 3.99 5.79 -12.67
C GLU A 17 2.67 6.49 -12.32
N CYS A 18 1.74 5.72 -11.72
CA CYS A 18 0.35 6.14 -11.50
C CYS A 18 0.25 7.39 -10.62
N ASP A 19 -0.57 8.37 -11.02
CA ASP A 19 -0.72 9.66 -10.32
C ASP A 19 -1.21 9.53 -8.87
N HIS A 20 -1.92 8.45 -8.53
CA HIS A 20 -2.40 8.20 -7.17
C HIS A 20 -1.39 7.44 -6.27
N CYS A 21 -0.23 7.04 -6.80
CA CYS A 21 0.67 6.12 -6.11
C CYS A 21 1.26 6.74 -4.83
N PHE A 22 0.92 6.16 -3.68
CA PHE A 22 1.37 6.64 -2.37
C PHE A 22 2.76 6.14 -1.95
N VAL A 23 3.34 5.18 -2.68
CA VAL A 23 4.73 4.69 -2.48
C VAL A 23 5.68 5.16 -3.57
N TRP A 24 5.25 6.10 -4.43
CA TRP A 24 6.07 6.69 -5.49
C TRP A 24 6.69 5.69 -6.47
N GLY A 25 6.02 4.55 -6.68
CA GLY A 25 6.43 3.55 -7.67
C GLY A 25 6.61 4.18 -9.05
N SER A 26 7.68 3.78 -9.74
CA SER A 26 7.95 4.17 -11.13
C SER A 26 9.00 3.25 -11.78
N PRO A 27 9.16 3.28 -13.11
CA PRO A 27 10.23 2.55 -13.79
C PRO A 27 11.63 3.00 -13.39
N ARG A 28 11.76 4.22 -12.85
CA ARG A 28 13.02 4.86 -12.46
C ARG A 28 13.35 4.67 -10.98
N GLN A 29 12.44 4.13 -10.18
CA GLN A 29 12.71 3.82 -8.77
C GLN A 29 13.68 2.65 -8.65
N SER A 30 14.39 2.62 -7.53
CA SER A 30 15.28 1.53 -7.16
C SER A 30 15.03 1.09 -5.72
N GLY A 31 15.65 -0.02 -5.32
CA GLY A 31 15.41 -0.66 -4.04
C GLY A 31 14.54 -1.88 -4.23
N THR A 32 15.17 -3.05 -4.09
CA THR A 32 14.52 -4.37 -4.19
C THR A 32 15.12 -5.26 -3.12
N LEU A 33 14.28 -6.00 -2.39
CA LEU A 33 14.74 -6.98 -1.42
C LEU A 33 15.35 -8.18 -2.11
N SER A 34 16.50 -8.62 -1.61
CA SER A 34 17.11 -9.90 -1.98
C SER A 34 16.47 -11.07 -1.23
N LEU A 35 16.62 -12.30 -1.76
CA LEU A 35 16.20 -13.52 -1.04
C LEU A 35 16.84 -13.64 0.35
N LYS A 36 18.08 -13.19 0.52
CA LYS A 36 18.74 -13.18 1.84
C LYS A 36 17.99 -12.29 2.83
N GLN A 37 17.56 -11.11 2.40
CA GLN A 37 16.77 -10.21 3.24
C GLN A 37 15.39 -10.78 3.51
N LEU A 38 14.72 -11.34 2.50
CA LEU A 38 13.39 -11.96 2.65
C LEU A 38 13.41 -13.12 3.65
N ARG A 39 14.44 -13.97 3.63
CA ARG A 39 14.64 -15.04 4.62
C ARG A 39 14.82 -14.51 6.04
N GLU A 40 15.57 -13.41 6.18
CA GLU A 40 15.73 -12.76 7.49
C GLU A 40 14.40 -12.15 7.97
N ILE A 41 13.65 -11.53 7.07
CA ILE A 41 12.31 -10.98 7.37
C ILE A 41 11.37 -12.11 7.81
N LEU A 42 11.35 -13.24 7.08
CA LEU A 42 10.54 -14.41 7.41
C LEU A 42 10.87 -14.96 8.80
N ARG A 43 12.16 -15.16 9.11
CA ARG A 43 12.63 -15.58 10.43
C ARG A 43 12.18 -14.63 11.54
N GLN A 44 12.21 -13.31 11.27
CA GLN A 44 11.77 -12.32 12.24
C GLN A 44 10.24 -12.29 12.39
N ALA A 45 9.47 -12.52 11.33
CA ALA A 45 8.02 -12.64 11.37
C ALA A 45 7.58 -13.83 12.24
N GLU A 46 8.22 -14.99 12.09
CA GLU A 46 8.01 -16.17 12.96
C GLU A 46 8.24 -15.84 14.44
N ALA A 47 9.29 -15.07 14.74
CA ALA A 47 9.65 -14.72 16.12
C ALA A 47 8.64 -13.78 16.80
N VAL A 48 7.83 -13.02 16.04
CA VAL A 48 6.73 -12.20 16.58
C VAL A 48 5.58 -13.09 17.04
N GLY A 49 5.27 -14.14 16.28
CA GLY A 49 4.25 -15.14 16.60
C GLY A 49 2.79 -14.71 16.41
N SER A 50 2.51 -13.43 16.17
CA SER A 50 1.15 -12.95 15.85
C SER A 50 0.90 -12.76 14.35
N ILE A 51 1.95 -12.79 13.52
CA ILE A 51 1.81 -12.64 12.07
C ILE A 51 1.18 -13.91 11.49
N GLU A 52 0.11 -13.73 10.74
CA GLU A 52 -0.62 -14.79 10.02
C GLU A 52 -0.45 -14.66 8.51
N TRP A 53 -0.37 -13.41 8.03
CA TRP A 53 -0.27 -13.08 6.63
C TRP A 53 1.02 -12.36 6.28
N ILE A 54 1.63 -12.76 5.17
CA ILE A 54 2.68 -12.00 4.50
C ILE A 54 2.17 -11.65 3.10
N TYR A 55 2.08 -10.35 2.84
CA TYR A 55 1.71 -9.82 1.53
C TYR A 55 2.94 -9.35 0.78
N PHE A 56 3.05 -9.68 -0.50
CA PHE A 56 4.01 -9.09 -1.42
C PHE A 56 3.35 -8.01 -2.26
N GLU A 57 3.89 -6.81 -2.17
CA GLU A 57 3.42 -5.60 -2.83
C GLU A 57 4.62 -4.82 -3.39
N GLY A 58 4.38 -3.57 -3.77
CA GLY A 58 5.41 -2.55 -3.87
C GLY A 58 6.11 -2.51 -5.21
N GLY A 59 6.21 -1.29 -5.72
CA GLY A 59 6.38 -1.06 -7.14
C GLY A 59 5.46 -2.01 -7.90
N GLU A 60 6.07 -2.93 -8.66
CA GLU A 60 5.42 -4.14 -9.15
C GLU A 60 6.25 -5.37 -8.76
N PRO A 61 5.77 -6.26 -7.86
CA PRO A 61 6.54 -7.40 -7.38
C PRO A 61 6.82 -8.44 -8.49
N PHE A 62 5.94 -8.58 -9.49
CA PHE A 62 6.15 -9.54 -10.59
C PHE A 62 7.34 -9.18 -11.50
N LEU A 63 7.86 -7.95 -11.46
CA LEU A 63 9.13 -7.61 -12.13
C LEU A 63 10.30 -8.46 -11.63
N PHE A 64 10.24 -8.92 -10.37
CA PHE A 64 11.25 -9.75 -9.74
C PHE A 64 10.76 -11.19 -9.55
N TYR A 65 10.13 -11.73 -10.59
CA TYR A 65 9.42 -13.03 -10.57
C TYR A 65 10.15 -14.18 -9.85
N PRO A 66 11.45 -14.50 -10.13
CA PRO A 66 12.10 -15.62 -9.46
C PRO A 66 12.26 -15.41 -7.95
N VAL A 67 12.48 -14.16 -7.52
CA VAL A 67 12.57 -13.79 -6.11
C VAL A 67 11.20 -13.85 -5.46
N LEU A 68 10.17 -13.33 -6.12
CA LEU A 68 8.78 -13.34 -5.65
C LEU A 68 8.30 -14.78 -5.43
N LEU A 69 8.47 -15.64 -6.44
CA LEU A 69 8.03 -17.03 -6.41
C LEU A 69 8.71 -17.83 -5.31
N GLU A 70 10.04 -17.69 -5.18
CA GLU A 70 10.79 -18.40 -4.15
C GLU A 70 10.41 -17.90 -2.75
N ALA A 71 10.23 -16.59 -2.56
CA ALA A 71 9.77 -16.04 -1.30
C ALA A 71 8.35 -16.51 -0.94
N ALA A 72 7.42 -16.56 -1.91
CA ALA A 72 6.07 -17.08 -1.70
C ALA A 72 6.09 -18.57 -1.27
N ARG A 73 6.98 -19.38 -1.85
CA ARG A 73 7.18 -20.78 -1.43
C ARG A 73 7.68 -20.89 0.00
N GLU A 74 8.70 -20.11 0.35
CA GLU A 74 9.27 -20.13 1.70
C GLU A 74 8.27 -19.65 2.76
N VAL A 75 7.52 -18.59 2.46
CA VAL A 75 6.43 -18.07 3.32
C VAL A 75 5.35 -19.12 3.54
N ALA A 76 4.86 -19.77 2.47
CA ALA A 76 3.85 -20.82 2.56
C ALA A 76 4.37 -22.05 3.33
N ALA A 77 5.62 -22.46 3.10
CA ALA A 77 6.25 -23.58 3.78
C ALA A 77 6.44 -23.34 5.29
N ALA A 78 6.65 -22.07 5.69
CA ALA A 78 6.70 -21.65 7.08
C ALA A 78 5.30 -21.56 7.75
N GLY A 79 4.22 -21.82 7.00
CA GLY A 79 2.85 -21.86 7.52
C GLY A 79 2.11 -20.52 7.51
N PHE A 80 2.70 -19.47 6.94
CA PHE A 80 2.01 -18.19 6.74
C PHE A 80 1.09 -18.25 5.52
N ARG A 81 0.04 -17.42 5.55
CA ARG A 81 -0.79 -17.16 4.39
C ARG A 81 -0.10 -16.14 3.48
N VAL A 82 -0.05 -16.41 2.18
CA VAL A 82 0.60 -15.55 1.19
C VAL A 82 -0.45 -14.71 0.48
N GLY A 83 -0.27 -13.39 0.50
CA GLY A 83 -1.00 -12.44 -0.35
C GLY A 83 -0.09 -11.81 -1.41
N ILE A 84 -0.62 -11.46 -2.58
CA ILE A 84 0.12 -10.71 -3.60
C ILE A 84 -0.77 -9.62 -4.20
N VAL A 85 -0.25 -8.39 -4.26
CA VAL A 85 -0.87 -7.27 -5.00
C VAL A 85 -0.06 -7.00 -6.26
N THR A 86 -0.71 -6.91 -7.43
CA THR A 86 -0.05 -6.64 -8.71
C THR A 86 -0.88 -5.71 -9.58
N ASN A 87 -0.21 -4.98 -10.47
CA ASN A 87 -0.83 -4.22 -11.54
C ASN A 87 -1.20 -5.10 -12.75
N GLY A 88 -0.74 -6.36 -12.80
CA GLY A 88 -1.11 -7.33 -13.83
C GLY A 88 -0.49 -7.10 -15.22
N TYR A 89 0.58 -6.28 -15.36
CA TYR A 89 1.17 -5.93 -16.67
C TYR A 89 1.51 -7.14 -17.56
N TRP A 90 1.81 -8.29 -16.96
CA TRP A 90 2.19 -9.53 -17.61
C TRP A 90 1.02 -10.32 -18.20
N ALA A 91 -0.23 -9.99 -17.84
CA ALA A 91 -1.42 -10.71 -18.27
C ALA A 91 -1.88 -10.29 -19.69
N THR A 92 -0.94 -10.32 -20.65
CA THR A 92 -1.13 -9.89 -22.05
C THR A 92 -1.97 -10.84 -22.88
N SER A 93 -2.20 -12.05 -22.40
CA SER A 93 -3.18 -12.99 -22.91
C SER A 93 -3.57 -13.94 -21.78
N LEU A 94 -4.63 -14.74 -21.99
CA LEU A 94 -4.97 -15.78 -21.02
C LEU A 94 -3.88 -16.86 -20.92
N GLU A 95 -3.21 -17.17 -22.03
CA GLU A 95 -2.12 -18.16 -22.06
C GLU A 95 -0.92 -17.65 -21.25
N ASP A 96 -0.48 -16.42 -21.49
CA ASP A 96 0.59 -15.79 -20.71
C ASP A 96 0.20 -15.76 -19.24
N ALA A 97 -1.03 -15.32 -18.92
CA ALA A 97 -1.48 -15.21 -17.55
C ALA A 97 -1.48 -16.55 -16.81
N LEU A 98 -1.82 -17.65 -17.50
CA LEU A 98 -1.74 -18.99 -16.94
C LEU A 98 -0.30 -19.40 -16.64
N GLU A 99 0.66 -19.11 -17.53
CA GLU A 99 2.08 -19.43 -17.30
C GLU A 99 2.67 -18.65 -16.12
N TRP A 100 2.32 -17.38 -16.00
CA TRP A 100 2.75 -16.53 -14.88
C TRP A 100 2.17 -16.98 -13.54
N LEU A 101 0.90 -17.41 -13.50
CA LEU A 101 0.24 -17.76 -12.24
C LEU A 101 0.38 -19.23 -11.83
N ARG A 102 0.62 -20.15 -12.76
CA ARG A 102 0.64 -21.59 -12.48
C ARG A 102 1.57 -21.96 -11.31
N PRO A 103 2.79 -21.38 -11.17
CA PRO A 103 3.68 -21.72 -10.05
C PRO A 103 3.21 -21.22 -8.68
N PHE A 104 2.22 -20.31 -8.63
CA PHE A 104 1.63 -19.81 -7.39
C PHE A 104 0.38 -20.60 -6.94
N ALA A 105 -0.16 -21.46 -7.80
CA ALA A 105 -1.33 -22.29 -7.50
C ALA A 105 -1.09 -23.15 -6.25
N GLY A 106 -1.99 -23.06 -5.28
CA GLY A 106 -1.87 -23.74 -3.98
C GLY A 106 -0.91 -23.08 -2.98
N LEU A 107 -0.17 -22.03 -3.37
CA LEU A 107 0.70 -21.25 -2.48
C LEU A 107 0.04 -19.93 -2.04
N VAL A 108 -0.59 -19.24 -2.97
CA VAL A 108 -1.18 -17.91 -2.75
C VAL A 108 -2.63 -18.04 -2.28
N GLY A 109 -2.90 -17.45 -1.11
CA GLY A 109 -4.24 -17.43 -0.50
C GLY A 109 -5.06 -16.19 -0.85
N ASP A 110 -4.43 -15.16 -1.41
CA ASP A 110 -5.08 -13.95 -1.91
C ASP A 110 -4.23 -13.29 -3.02
N LEU A 111 -4.79 -13.19 -4.23
CA LEU A 111 -4.22 -12.43 -5.33
C LEU A 111 -5.11 -11.21 -5.60
N SER A 112 -4.56 -10.01 -5.49
CA SER A 112 -5.29 -8.78 -5.81
C SER A 112 -4.71 -8.11 -7.04
N VAL A 113 -5.53 -7.94 -8.08
CA VAL A 113 -5.14 -7.29 -9.34
C VAL A 113 -5.68 -5.87 -9.38
N SER A 114 -4.80 -4.89 -9.60
CA SER A 114 -5.19 -3.48 -9.72
C SER A 114 -5.70 -3.18 -11.13
N SER A 115 -6.88 -2.57 -11.22
CA SER A 115 -7.47 -2.16 -12.50
C SER A 115 -8.35 -0.95 -12.30
N ASP A 116 -7.95 0.16 -12.91
CA ASP A 116 -8.66 1.44 -12.96
C ASP A 116 -8.03 2.30 -14.07
N LEU A 117 -8.54 3.53 -14.22
CA LEU A 117 -8.04 4.49 -15.22
C LEU A 117 -6.65 5.08 -14.93
N TYR A 118 -6.06 4.78 -13.76
CA TYR A 118 -4.67 5.15 -13.47
C TYR A 118 -3.69 4.08 -13.93
N HIS A 119 -4.09 2.81 -13.92
CA HIS A 119 -3.26 1.69 -14.36
C HIS A 119 -3.42 1.42 -15.85
N TYR A 120 -4.63 1.60 -16.40
CA TYR A 120 -4.97 1.28 -17.79
C TYR A 120 -5.89 2.35 -18.39
N ASN A 121 -6.19 2.24 -19.68
CA ASN A 121 -7.14 3.10 -20.38
C ASN A 121 -8.61 2.70 -20.19
N GLU A 122 -8.88 1.65 -19.43
CA GLU A 122 -10.20 1.11 -19.13
C GLU A 122 -10.27 0.71 -17.65
N VAL A 123 -11.43 0.92 -17.01
CA VAL A 123 -11.66 0.51 -15.61
C VAL A 123 -11.49 -1.00 -15.43
N VAL A 124 -12.01 -1.79 -16.38
CA VAL A 124 -11.85 -3.25 -16.41
C VAL A 124 -10.93 -3.62 -17.56
N SER A 125 -9.62 -3.57 -17.31
CA SER A 125 -8.61 -3.79 -18.33
C SER A 125 -8.60 -5.22 -18.86
N PHE A 126 -8.06 -5.39 -20.06
CA PHE A 126 -7.85 -6.73 -20.63
C PHE A 126 -6.90 -7.57 -19.77
N GLN A 127 -5.89 -6.94 -19.16
CA GLN A 127 -4.93 -7.57 -18.26
C GLN A 127 -5.62 -8.12 -17.02
N MET A 128 -6.49 -7.32 -16.40
CA MET A 128 -7.30 -7.77 -15.26
C MET A 128 -8.18 -8.96 -15.66
N LYS A 129 -8.89 -8.89 -16.80
CA LYS A 129 -9.73 -10.00 -17.28
C LYS A 129 -8.92 -11.29 -17.47
N ASN A 130 -7.72 -11.21 -18.05
CA ASN A 130 -6.86 -12.37 -18.27
C ASN A 130 -6.31 -12.92 -16.96
N ALA A 131 -5.81 -12.06 -16.06
CA ALA A 131 -5.29 -12.45 -14.76
C ALA A 131 -6.36 -13.12 -13.90
N THR A 132 -7.55 -12.51 -13.79
CA THR A 132 -8.70 -13.07 -13.06
C THR A 132 -9.12 -14.43 -13.62
N ARG A 133 -9.26 -14.54 -14.94
CA ARG A 133 -9.65 -15.80 -15.58
C ARG A 133 -8.58 -16.89 -15.44
N ALA A 134 -7.30 -16.53 -15.49
CA ALA A 134 -6.21 -17.48 -15.23
C ALA A 134 -6.22 -17.94 -13.77
N ALA A 135 -6.38 -17.02 -12.82
CA ALA A 135 -6.48 -17.33 -11.40
C ALA A 135 -7.65 -18.28 -11.10
N GLU A 136 -8.85 -17.99 -11.63
CA GLU A 136 -10.03 -18.86 -11.51
C GLU A 136 -9.76 -20.28 -12.03
N ARG A 137 -9.14 -20.42 -13.20
CA ARG A 137 -8.79 -21.74 -13.78
C ARG A 137 -7.77 -22.51 -12.96
N LEU A 138 -6.89 -21.81 -12.25
CA LEU A 138 -5.87 -22.39 -11.39
C LEU A 138 -6.36 -22.59 -9.93
N GLY A 139 -7.60 -22.20 -9.63
CA GLY A 139 -8.15 -22.27 -8.27
C GLY A 139 -7.50 -21.28 -7.29
N LEU A 140 -6.93 -20.18 -7.80
CA LEU A 140 -6.35 -19.11 -6.99
C LEU A 140 -7.45 -18.13 -6.57
N PRO A 141 -7.59 -17.81 -5.26
CA PRO A 141 -8.44 -16.72 -4.81
C PRO A 141 -7.97 -15.41 -5.43
N VAL A 142 -8.88 -14.68 -6.07
CA VAL A 142 -8.57 -13.43 -6.75
C VAL A 142 -9.58 -12.33 -6.44
N GLY A 143 -9.07 -11.14 -6.14
CA GLY A 143 -9.83 -9.90 -5.94
C GLY A 143 -9.35 -8.80 -6.90
N THR A 144 -10.11 -7.71 -6.94
CA THR A 144 -9.74 -6.51 -7.71
C THR A 144 -9.58 -5.32 -6.79
N ILE A 145 -8.55 -4.52 -7.04
CA ILE A 145 -8.36 -3.21 -6.42
C ILE A 145 -8.60 -2.16 -7.50
N SER A 146 -9.46 -1.17 -7.22
CA SER A 146 -9.76 -0.07 -8.14
C SER A 146 -9.80 1.25 -7.39
N ILE A 147 -9.21 2.28 -7.97
CA ILE A 147 -9.20 3.64 -7.42
C ILE A 147 -10.09 4.56 -8.26
N ALA A 148 -11.05 5.20 -7.60
CA ALA A 148 -11.97 6.15 -8.22
C ALA A 148 -11.26 7.36 -8.82
N GLN A 149 -11.79 7.89 -9.92
CA GLN A 149 -11.37 9.19 -10.44
C GLN A 149 -11.82 10.32 -9.50
N PRO A 150 -11.13 11.48 -9.51
CA PRO A 150 -11.41 12.57 -8.58
C PRO A 150 -12.82 13.15 -8.75
N GLU A 151 -13.33 13.13 -9.98
CA GLU A 151 -14.63 13.68 -10.39
C GLU A 151 -15.80 12.68 -10.22
N SER A 152 -15.52 11.41 -9.96
CA SER A 152 -16.56 10.38 -9.86
C SER A 152 -17.54 10.74 -8.74
N PRO A 153 -18.83 11.00 -9.05
CA PRO A 153 -19.86 11.19 -8.03
C PRO A 153 -19.97 9.95 -7.14
N GLN A 154 -20.46 10.10 -5.91
CA GLN A 154 -21.04 8.96 -5.19
C GLN A 154 -22.20 8.42 -6.03
N GLN A 155 -21.98 7.38 -6.83
CA GLN A 155 -23.07 6.77 -7.58
C GLN A 155 -23.77 5.74 -6.71
N THR A 156 -24.97 6.11 -6.28
CA THR A 156 -26.13 5.21 -6.38
C THR A 156 -26.32 4.86 -7.85
N CYS A 157 -26.33 3.56 -8.16
CA CYS A 157 -26.44 3.02 -9.52
C CYS A 157 -27.57 3.70 -10.32
N PRO A 158 -27.31 4.27 -11.51
CA PRO A 158 -28.34 4.49 -12.50
C PRO A 158 -28.57 3.20 -13.30
N ASP A 159 -29.82 2.81 -13.45
CA ASP A 159 -30.25 1.69 -14.30
C ASP A 159 -29.67 1.82 -15.71
N GLY A 160 -28.69 0.96 -16.02
CA GLY A 160 -28.04 0.85 -17.33
C GLY A 160 -27.28 -0.47 -17.38
N GLN A 161 -27.15 -1.05 -18.57
CA GLN A 161 -26.55 -2.38 -18.80
C GLN A 161 -25.05 -2.40 -18.47
N SER A 162 -24.69 -2.46 -17.19
CA SER A 162 -23.35 -2.78 -16.73
C SER A 162 -23.12 -4.29 -16.76
N THR A 163 -21.90 -4.71 -17.12
CA THR A 163 -21.50 -6.11 -16.93
C THR A 163 -21.27 -6.36 -15.44
N ALA A 164 -21.49 -7.59 -14.96
CA ALA A 164 -21.22 -7.96 -13.56
C ALA A 164 -19.79 -7.62 -13.10
N ALA A 165 -18.80 -7.66 -14.00
CA ALA A 165 -17.43 -7.26 -13.69
C ALA A 165 -17.28 -5.74 -13.43
N LEU A 166 -18.00 -4.91 -14.20
CA LEU A 166 -18.04 -3.45 -13.99
C LEU A 166 -18.73 -3.10 -12.67
N GLU A 167 -19.83 -3.81 -12.34
CA GLU A 167 -20.54 -3.61 -11.06
C GLU A 167 -19.70 -4.04 -9.86
N ALA A 168 -18.99 -5.17 -9.97
CA ALA A 168 -18.08 -5.64 -8.92
C ALA A 168 -16.92 -4.64 -8.68
N VAL A 169 -16.36 -4.07 -9.75
CA VAL A 169 -15.30 -3.05 -9.63
C VAL A 169 -15.85 -1.74 -9.07
N ALA A 170 -16.99 -1.27 -9.58
CA ALA A 170 -17.61 -0.03 -9.09
C ALA A 170 -18.04 -0.13 -7.62
N SER A 171 -18.52 -1.29 -7.17
CA SER A 171 -18.91 -1.52 -5.77
C SER A 171 -17.73 -1.73 -4.81
N SER A 172 -16.52 -2.00 -5.34
CA SER A 172 -15.27 -2.14 -4.57
C SER A 172 -14.31 -0.98 -4.77
N GLU A 173 -14.74 0.08 -5.48
CA GLU A 173 -13.89 1.21 -5.82
C GLU A 173 -13.53 2.03 -4.60
N SER A 174 -12.24 2.15 -4.33
CA SER A 174 -11.71 2.92 -3.21
C SER A 174 -11.49 4.38 -3.62
N ARG A 175 -11.79 5.31 -2.72
CA ARG A 175 -11.49 6.73 -2.93
C ARG A 175 -9.98 6.96 -2.89
N ILE A 176 -9.53 7.94 -3.66
CA ILE A 176 -8.15 8.43 -3.59
C ILE A 176 -7.88 8.93 -2.17
N MET A 177 -6.81 8.42 -1.57
CA MET A 177 -6.17 9.03 -0.42
C MET A 177 -5.13 10.01 -0.96
N TYR A 178 -5.30 11.32 -0.74
CA TYR A 178 -4.43 12.34 -1.35
C TYR A 178 -3.08 12.47 -0.63
N ARG A 179 -2.29 11.39 -0.62
CA ARG A 179 -0.93 11.27 -0.09
C ARG A 179 0.05 10.80 -1.18
N GLY A 180 1.35 11.07 -1.00
CA GLY A 180 2.35 10.73 -2.00
C GLY A 180 2.11 11.48 -3.30
N ARG A 181 2.21 10.80 -4.45
CA ARG A 181 2.03 11.43 -5.76
C ARG A 181 0.63 12.03 -5.96
N ALA A 182 -0.38 11.45 -5.30
CA ALA A 182 -1.76 11.94 -5.37
C ALA A 182 -1.89 13.37 -4.84
N THR A 183 -1.09 13.75 -3.83
CA THR A 183 -1.05 15.11 -3.31
C THR A 183 -0.63 16.11 -4.39
N GLU A 184 0.36 15.76 -5.20
CA GLU A 184 0.92 16.67 -6.20
C GLU A 184 0.09 16.74 -7.48
N LYS A 185 -0.43 15.58 -7.91
CA LYS A 185 -1.04 15.42 -9.25
C LYS A 185 -2.55 15.57 -9.23
N LEU A 186 -3.20 15.11 -8.16
CA LEU A 186 -4.65 14.91 -8.14
C LEU A 186 -5.36 15.85 -7.16
N ALA A 187 -4.72 16.31 -6.10
CA ALA A 187 -5.40 17.08 -5.05
C ALA A 187 -6.13 18.32 -5.60
N LYS A 188 -5.59 19.01 -6.60
CA LYS A 188 -6.19 20.22 -7.20
C LYS A 188 -7.44 19.94 -8.04
N GLN A 189 -7.75 18.68 -8.31
CA GLN A 189 -8.87 18.28 -9.17
C GLN A 189 -10.19 18.14 -8.38
N VAL A 190 -10.14 18.30 -7.05
CA VAL A 190 -11.33 18.25 -6.19
C VAL A 190 -11.53 19.53 -5.40
N ALA A 191 -12.77 19.76 -4.97
CA ALA A 191 -13.06 20.81 -4.01
C ALA A 191 -12.38 20.52 -2.67
N TRP A 192 -11.70 21.53 -2.12
CA TRP A 192 -11.03 21.41 -0.83
C TRP A 192 -11.95 21.83 0.31
N ARG A 193 -11.81 21.17 1.45
CA ARG A 193 -12.57 21.43 2.68
C ARG A 193 -11.69 22.11 3.72
N VAL A 194 -12.31 22.79 4.68
CA VAL A 194 -11.56 23.56 5.68
C VAL A 194 -10.73 22.61 6.53
N TRP A 195 -9.48 23.00 6.80
CA TRP A 195 -8.49 22.12 7.42
C TRP A 195 -8.92 21.60 8.79
N THR A 196 -9.70 22.38 9.54
CA THR A 196 -10.25 22.05 10.86
C THR A 196 -11.23 20.87 10.85
N GLU A 197 -11.72 20.44 9.68
CA GLU A 197 -12.54 19.23 9.56
C GLU A 197 -11.72 17.93 9.71
N PHE A 198 -10.39 17.97 9.56
CA PHE A 198 -9.55 16.77 9.53
C PHE A 198 -9.03 16.41 10.93
N GLY A 199 -9.96 16.18 11.86
CA GLY A 199 -9.71 15.87 13.27
C GLY A 199 -9.38 14.40 13.57
N GLU A 200 -9.33 13.52 12.57
CA GLU A 200 -9.01 12.10 12.72
C GLU A 200 -8.33 11.50 11.47
N CYS A 201 -7.74 10.31 11.60
CA CYS A 201 -7.33 9.49 10.46
C CYS A 201 -8.42 8.47 10.12
N PRO A 202 -9.09 8.56 8.96
CA PRO A 202 -10.21 7.67 8.64
C PRO A 202 -9.80 6.32 8.03
N HIS A 203 -8.50 6.04 7.90
CA HIS A 203 -8.00 4.90 7.10
C HIS A 203 -7.11 3.92 7.86
N GLU A 204 -6.41 4.37 8.90
CA GLU A 204 -5.45 3.55 9.63
C GLU A 204 -5.80 3.55 11.11
N ASP A 205 -5.91 2.36 11.71
CA ASP A 205 -5.86 2.23 13.16
C ASP A 205 -4.40 2.36 13.61
N LEU A 206 -3.98 3.58 13.91
CA LEU A 206 -2.62 3.86 14.34
C LEU A 206 -2.36 3.39 15.78
N ARG A 207 -3.39 3.07 16.57
CA ARG A 207 -3.20 2.60 17.94
C ARG A 207 -2.90 1.12 17.96
N GLU A 208 -3.69 0.33 17.22
CA GLU A 208 -3.54 -1.12 17.10
C GLU A 208 -3.49 -1.55 15.63
N PRO A 209 -2.38 -1.26 14.90
CA PRO A 209 -2.30 -1.60 13.49
C PRO A 209 -2.43 -3.13 13.28
N GLY A 210 -3.49 -3.55 12.60
CA GLY A 210 -3.68 -4.96 12.22
C GLY A 210 -2.64 -5.42 11.18
N ARG A 211 -2.12 -4.48 10.40
CA ARG A 211 -1.03 -4.72 9.45
C ARG A 211 0.04 -3.65 9.55
N ILE A 212 1.27 -4.00 9.19
CA ILE A 212 2.38 -3.07 9.04
C ILE A 212 3.08 -3.30 7.70
N HIS A 213 3.67 -2.24 7.15
CA HIS A 213 4.32 -2.31 5.85
C HIS A 213 5.83 -2.27 6.02
N LEU A 214 6.56 -3.13 5.33
CA LEU A 214 8.02 -3.18 5.32
C LEU A 214 8.53 -2.77 3.95
N ASP A 215 9.45 -1.82 3.91
CA ASP A 215 10.08 -1.40 2.66
C ASP A 215 11.44 -2.07 2.37
N PRO A 216 11.98 -1.94 1.13
CA PRO A 216 13.29 -2.51 0.77
C PRO A 216 14.48 -2.02 1.60
N LEU A 217 14.34 -0.89 2.30
CA LEU A 217 15.38 -0.31 3.15
C LEU A 217 15.23 -0.77 4.62
N GLY A 218 14.22 -1.58 4.91
CA GLY A 218 13.96 -2.18 6.21
C GLY A 218 13.04 -1.35 7.11
N ASN A 219 12.51 -0.21 6.66
CA ASN A 219 11.64 0.61 7.53
C ASN A 219 10.26 -0.03 7.65
N LEU A 220 9.73 -0.02 8.87
CA LEU A 220 8.40 -0.53 9.20
C LEU A 220 7.43 0.63 9.37
N HIS A 221 6.38 0.63 8.56
CA HIS A 221 5.42 1.72 8.47
C HIS A 221 4.07 1.32 9.03
N VAL A 222 3.51 2.15 9.91
CA VAL A 222 2.10 2.06 10.35
C VAL A 222 1.14 2.80 9.42
N CYS A 223 1.70 3.71 8.62
CA CYS A 223 1.08 4.38 7.48
C CYS A 223 2.26 4.82 6.59
N GLN A 224 2.14 4.74 5.26
CA GLN A 224 3.30 4.91 4.38
C GLN A 224 4.00 6.26 4.61
N GLY A 225 5.30 6.18 4.94
CA GLY A 225 6.15 7.31 5.32
C GLY A 225 6.25 7.56 6.83
N ILE A 226 5.43 6.93 7.68
CA ILE A 226 5.54 6.99 9.15
C ILE A 226 6.18 5.69 9.64
N SER A 227 7.50 5.72 9.80
CA SER A 227 8.30 4.62 10.29
C SER A 227 8.26 4.53 11.82
N ILE A 228 8.10 3.30 12.32
CA ILE A 228 8.18 2.94 13.74
C ILE A 228 9.48 2.21 14.09
N GLY A 229 10.37 2.03 13.12
CA GLY A 229 11.64 1.35 13.30
C GLY A 229 12.18 0.77 12.01
N ASN A 230 13.40 0.22 12.08
CA ASN A 230 14.03 -0.43 10.95
C ASN A 230 14.43 -1.87 11.31
N LEU A 231 13.87 -2.84 10.59
CA LEU A 231 14.00 -4.28 10.83
C LEU A 231 15.45 -4.78 10.67
N PHE A 232 16.27 -4.09 9.88
CA PHE A 232 17.68 -4.43 9.71
C PHE A 232 18.58 -3.83 10.81
N ARG A 233 18.03 -3.01 11.71
CA ARG A 233 18.73 -2.42 12.85
C ARG A 233 18.25 -2.95 14.19
N ARG A 234 16.95 -3.22 14.32
CA ARG A 234 16.29 -3.76 15.50
C ARG A 234 15.36 -4.87 15.10
N THR A 235 15.19 -5.88 15.96
CA THR A 235 14.33 -7.00 15.61
C THR A 235 12.87 -6.54 15.50
N LEU A 236 12.11 -7.15 14.60
CA LEU A 236 10.69 -6.90 14.41
C LEU A 236 9.92 -7.09 15.72
N LYS A 237 10.28 -8.12 16.51
CA LYS A 237 9.70 -8.37 17.83
C LYS A 237 9.92 -7.21 18.80
N GLU A 238 11.13 -6.66 18.87
CA GLU A 238 11.43 -5.49 19.71
C GLU A 238 10.70 -4.24 19.24
N ILE A 239 10.62 -4.02 17.92
CA ILE A 239 9.89 -2.88 17.35
C ILE A 239 8.41 -2.98 17.71
N CYS A 240 7.79 -4.15 17.54
CA CYS A 240 6.40 -4.40 17.93
C CYS A 240 6.17 -4.25 19.44
N ALA A 241 7.09 -4.76 20.27
CA ALA A 241 6.96 -4.72 21.73
C ALA A 241 7.08 -3.30 22.31
N HIS A 242 7.93 -2.46 21.71
CA HIS A 242 8.17 -1.09 22.17
C HIS A 242 7.35 -0.03 21.43
N TYR A 243 6.42 -0.44 20.56
CA TYR A 243 5.52 0.50 19.91
C TYR A 243 4.60 1.17 20.95
N CYS A 244 4.87 2.44 21.25
CA CYS A 244 4.06 3.30 22.10
C CYS A 244 3.46 4.42 21.25
N PRO A 245 2.19 4.30 20.80
CA PRO A 245 1.60 5.23 19.86
C PRO A 245 1.39 6.64 20.46
N ASP A 246 1.04 6.74 21.75
CA ASP A 246 0.77 8.02 22.41
C ASP A 246 2.02 8.91 22.54
N ASP A 247 3.18 8.31 22.80
CA ASP A 247 4.46 9.01 22.93
C ASP A 247 5.15 9.26 21.58
N HIS A 248 4.70 8.59 20.52
CA HIS A 248 5.33 8.68 19.23
C HIS A 248 5.11 10.07 18.61
N PRO A 249 6.16 10.76 18.12
CA PRO A 249 6.10 12.19 17.78
C PRO A 249 5.12 12.55 16.66
N VAL A 250 4.80 11.60 15.78
CA VAL A 250 3.84 11.80 14.67
C VAL A 250 2.50 11.11 14.96
N VAL A 251 2.51 9.81 15.27
CA VAL A 251 1.30 9.05 15.63
C VAL A 251 0.53 9.64 16.83
N GLY A 252 1.18 10.05 17.91
CA GLY A 252 0.49 10.58 19.09
C GLY A 252 -0.39 11.79 18.76
N PRO A 253 0.14 12.84 18.11
CA PRO A 253 -0.67 13.95 17.62
C PRO A 253 -1.79 13.54 16.66
N LEU A 254 -1.53 12.59 15.76
CA LEU A 254 -2.56 12.06 14.84
C LEU A 254 -3.68 11.32 15.58
N LEU A 255 -3.39 10.64 16.69
CA LEU A 255 -4.41 9.99 17.51
C LEU A 255 -5.22 10.99 18.33
N ASN A 256 -4.61 12.09 18.76
CA ASN A 256 -5.26 13.09 19.61
C ASN A 256 -6.19 14.04 18.84
N GLY A 257 -5.92 14.29 17.56
CA GLY A 257 -6.72 15.23 16.77
C GLY A 257 -6.50 15.11 15.27
N GLY A 258 -6.09 13.93 14.80
CA GLY A 258 -5.85 13.70 13.37
C GLY A 258 -4.77 14.62 12.78
N PRO A 259 -4.83 14.85 11.47
CA PRO A 259 -3.95 15.79 10.79
C PRO A 259 -3.96 17.21 11.40
N VAL A 260 -5.10 17.69 11.91
CA VAL A 260 -5.20 18.96 12.64
C VAL A 260 -4.31 18.94 13.89
N GLY A 261 -4.41 17.90 14.71
CA GLY A 261 -3.60 17.74 15.92
C GLY A 261 -2.10 17.73 15.64
N LEU A 262 -1.67 17.16 14.50
CA LEU A 262 -0.26 17.19 14.08
C LEU A 262 0.22 18.62 13.73
N VAL A 263 -0.61 19.40 13.04
CA VAL A 263 -0.33 20.81 12.72
C VAL A 263 -0.23 21.64 14.00
N GLU A 264 -1.21 21.53 14.88
CA GLU A 264 -1.29 22.33 16.12
C GLU A 264 -0.15 22.01 17.08
N ARG A 265 0.16 20.71 17.27
CA ARG A 265 1.27 20.24 18.13
C ARG A 265 2.59 20.91 17.81
N TYR A 266 2.85 21.13 16.52
CA TYR A 266 4.13 21.63 16.03
C TYR A 266 4.06 23.05 15.46
N ALA A 267 2.92 23.73 15.59
CA ALA A 267 2.68 25.06 15.05
C ALA A 267 3.12 25.19 13.57
N LEU A 268 2.75 24.20 12.75
CA LEU A 268 3.18 24.13 11.35
C LEU A 268 2.50 25.19 10.50
N PRO A 269 3.19 25.74 9.48
CA PRO A 269 2.51 26.52 8.45
C PRO A 269 1.54 25.61 7.69
N HIS A 270 0.31 26.08 7.47
CA HIS A 270 -0.73 25.33 6.78
C HIS A 270 -1.61 26.27 5.93
N GLY A 271 -2.28 25.71 4.93
CA GLY A 271 -3.34 26.38 4.18
C GLY A 271 -4.67 26.33 4.94
N ASN A 272 -5.66 27.08 4.46
CA ASN A 272 -7.01 27.07 5.07
C ASN A 272 -7.84 25.85 4.66
N THR A 273 -7.50 25.22 3.53
CA THR A 273 -8.28 24.10 2.98
C THR A 273 -7.38 23.01 2.39
N TYR A 274 -7.86 21.76 2.39
CA TYR A 274 -7.19 20.59 1.82
C TYR A 274 -8.20 19.64 1.17
N ALA A 275 -7.70 18.72 0.32
CA ALA A 275 -8.53 17.76 -0.42
C ALA A 275 -9.17 16.71 0.52
N ASP A 276 -8.38 16.16 1.44
CA ASP A 276 -8.82 15.23 2.48
C ASP A 276 -7.85 15.24 3.68
N ALA A 277 -8.10 14.36 4.65
CA ALA A 277 -7.24 14.16 5.82
C ALA A 277 -5.82 13.71 5.42
N CYS A 278 -5.68 12.86 4.39
CA CYS A 278 -4.39 12.38 3.91
C CYS A 278 -3.53 13.50 3.30
N HIS A 279 -4.14 14.45 2.59
CA HIS A 279 -3.49 15.62 2.02
C HIS A 279 -2.92 16.49 3.13
N LEU A 280 -3.72 16.86 4.13
CA LEU A 280 -3.21 17.63 5.26
C LEU A 280 -2.11 16.87 6.00
N CYS A 281 -2.31 15.58 6.29
CA CYS A 281 -1.33 14.74 6.97
C CYS A 281 -0.01 14.65 6.22
N TYR A 282 -0.05 14.42 4.90
CA TYR A 282 1.14 14.30 4.06
C TYR A 282 1.91 15.63 4.01
N THR A 283 1.22 16.75 3.80
CA THR A 283 1.84 18.09 3.80
C THR A 283 2.45 18.46 5.15
N ALA A 284 1.76 18.18 6.26
CA ALA A 284 2.29 18.39 7.60
C ALA A 284 3.55 17.53 7.86
N ARG A 285 3.55 16.27 7.41
CA ARG A 285 4.71 15.39 7.50
C ARG A 285 5.88 15.90 6.66
N LEU A 286 5.66 16.40 5.45
CA LEU A 286 6.71 17.01 4.63
C LEU A 286 7.45 18.14 5.38
N ALA A 287 6.70 19.03 6.04
CA ALA A 287 7.27 20.12 6.84
C ALA A 287 8.04 19.65 8.09
N LEU A 288 7.83 18.41 8.52
CA LEU A 288 8.42 17.83 9.73
C LEU A 288 9.60 16.89 9.43
N ARG A 289 9.91 16.58 8.16
CA ARG A 289 10.91 15.56 7.82
C ARG A 289 12.29 15.84 8.38
N GLU A 290 12.76 17.09 8.28
CA GLU A 290 14.06 17.51 8.84
C GLU A 290 14.09 17.37 10.37
N ARG A 291 12.94 17.58 11.03
CA ARG A 291 12.81 17.47 12.48
C ARG A 291 12.75 16.02 12.96
N PHE A 292 12.17 15.12 12.17
CA PHE A 292 12.00 13.70 12.51
C PHE A 292 12.56 12.77 11.42
N PRO A 293 13.87 12.83 11.15
CA PRO A 293 14.50 12.16 10.01
C PRO A 293 14.59 10.63 10.14
N GLU A 294 14.26 10.06 11.29
CA GLU A 294 14.19 8.59 11.49
C GLU A 294 12.75 8.07 11.46
N THR A 295 11.76 8.97 11.63
CA THR A 295 10.34 8.65 11.67
C THR A 295 9.66 8.92 10.33
N LEU A 296 10.05 9.99 9.64
CA LEU A 296 9.42 10.43 8.39
C LEU A 296 10.29 10.07 7.19
N VAL A 297 10.33 8.76 6.93
CA VAL A 297 11.26 8.08 6.02
C VAL A 297 10.55 7.00 5.21
N PRO A 298 11.19 6.46 4.18
CA PRO A 298 12.39 6.97 3.52
C PRO A 298 12.05 8.05 2.49
N ASP A 299 13.07 8.64 1.89
CA ASP A 299 12.95 9.64 0.83
C ASP A 299 12.02 9.20 -0.31
N GLN A 300 12.06 7.92 -0.68
CA GLN A 300 11.18 7.33 -1.69
C GLN A 300 9.69 7.52 -1.34
N MET A 301 9.29 7.41 -0.07
CA MET A 301 7.89 7.62 0.34
C MET A 301 7.43 9.09 0.24
N TYR A 302 8.37 10.00 0.00
CA TYR A 302 8.15 11.43 -0.09
C TYR A 302 8.57 12.02 -1.45
N GLY A 303 8.78 11.18 -2.46
CA GLY A 303 9.08 11.62 -3.83
C GLY A 303 10.50 12.15 -4.04
N ILE A 304 11.40 11.90 -3.10
CA ILE A 304 12.81 12.24 -3.23
C ILE A 304 13.54 11.00 -3.78
N ILE A 305 14.23 11.17 -4.90
CA ILE A 305 15.01 10.13 -5.62
C ILE A 305 16.49 10.41 -5.45
#